data_AF-A0A1A8XHB5-F1
#
_entry.id   AF-A0A1A8XHB5-F1
#
_cell.length_a   1.000
_cell.length_b   1.000
_cell.length_c   1.000
_cell.angle_alpha   90.00
_cell.angle_beta   90.00
_cell.angle_gamma   90.00
#
_symmetry.space_group_name_H-M   'P 1'
#
loop_
_entity.id
_entity.type
_entity.pdbx_description
1 polymer ?
#
loop_
_entity_poly.entity_id
_entity_poly.type
_entity_poly.pdbx_seq_one_letter_code
_entity_poly.pdbx_strand_id
1 'polypeptide(L)'
;MNAEQPEDRRQFSRIAFHTPARLDCTGSRIDVVVLDISLKGALIRLPAETALNEGAVCVLRIHLDEAESGDLISMDTRVAHVEGSKAGLLCRTIDIDSVTHLRRLVELNLGDPILLDREFSALVA
;
A
#
# COMPACT_ATOMS: atom_id res chain seq x y z
N MET A 1 35.67 11.51 -12.58
CA MET A 1 34.58 11.25 -13.54
C MET A 1 34.05 9.87 -13.23
N ASN A 2 32.89 9.76 -12.57
CA ASN A 2 32.09 8.54 -12.58
C ASN A 2 30.65 8.99 -12.78
N ALA A 3 30.16 8.69 -13.97
CA ALA A 3 28.83 8.97 -14.42
C ALA A 3 27.88 7.88 -13.89
N GLU A 4 26.73 8.34 -13.40
CA GLU A 4 25.41 7.71 -13.56
C GLU A 4 25.18 6.33 -12.90
N GLN A 5 24.51 6.34 -11.74
CA GLN A 5 23.50 5.32 -11.41
C GLN A 5 22.22 6.03 -10.93
N PRO A 6 21.30 6.37 -11.84
CA PRO A 6 20.03 6.98 -11.47
C PRO A 6 18.95 5.89 -11.34
N GLU A 7 19.05 4.93 -10.40
CA GLU A 7 18.07 3.82 -10.46
C GLU A 7 17.69 3.08 -9.16
N ASP A 8 18.12 3.51 -7.97
CA ASP A 8 17.74 2.83 -6.70
C ASP A 8 16.89 3.69 -5.76
N ARG A 9 16.13 4.66 -6.29
CA ARG A 9 15.17 5.44 -5.50
C ARG A 9 13.83 4.73 -5.24
N ARG A 10 13.73 3.44 -5.59
CA ARG A 10 12.61 2.57 -5.25
C ARG A 10 13.10 1.52 -4.24
N GLN A 11 13.40 1.98 -3.03
CA GLN A 11 13.79 1.13 -1.89
C GLN A 11 12.72 0.10 -1.49
N PHE A 12 11.51 0.21 -2.05
CA PHE A 12 10.38 -0.67 -1.76
C PHE A 12 9.79 -1.20 -3.07
N SER A 13 9.63 -2.51 -3.14
CA SER A 13 8.98 -3.20 -4.24
C SER A 13 7.48 -2.94 -4.16
N ARG A 14 6.90 -2.59 -5.30
CA ARG A 14 5.46 -2.47 -5.45
C ARG A 14 4.92 -3.79 -5.97
N ILE A 15 4.05 -4.41 -5.21
CA ILE A 15 3.42 -5.67 -5.57
C ILE A 15 2.08 -5.35 -6.20
N ALA A 16 1.86 -5.82 -7.42
CA ALA A 16 0.57 -5.72 -8.07
C ALA A 16 -0.44 -6.56 -7.28
N PHE A 17 -1.39 -5.92 -6.61
CA PHE A 17 -2.33 -6.56 -5.70
C PHE A 17 -3.74 -6.10 -6.03
N HIS A 18 -4.24 -6.59 -7.17
CA HIS A 18 -5.49 -6.21 -7.83
C HIS A 18 -6.74 -6.67 -7.04
N THR A 19 -6.85 -6.22 -5.80
CA THR A 19 -7.81 -6.73 -4.81
C THR A 19 -8.73 -5.60 -4.38
N PRO A 20 -10.05 -5.86 -4.23
CA PRO A 20 -10.96 -4.89 -3.65
C PRO A 20 -10.54 -4.57 -2.21
N ALA A 21 -10.61 -3.30 -1.85
CA ALA A 21 -10.27 -2.79 -0.53
C ALA A 21 -11.25 -1.69 -0.13
N ARG A 22 -11.23 -1.35 1.15
CA ARG A 22 -12.04 -0.26 1.69
C ARG A 22 -11.14 0.85 2.21
N LEU A 23 -11.45 2.07 1.81
CA LEU A 23 -10.79 3.28 2.28
C LEU A 23 -11.73 4.01 3.24
N ASP A 24 -11.38 4.03 4.52
CA ASP A 24 -12.08 4.78 5.56
C ASP A 24 -11.41 6.15 5.72
N CYS A 25 -11.97 7.18 5.11
CA CYS A 25 -11.57 8.57 5.33
C CYS A 25 -12.43 9.24 6.42
N THR A 26 -12.01 10.39 6.91
CA THR A 26 -12.76 11.16 7.92
C THR A 26 -14.17 11.50 7.44
N GLY A 27 -15.16 10.72 7.87
CA GLY A 27 -16.58 10.91 7.53
C GLY A 27 -17.03 10.25 6.22
N SER A 28 -16.21 9.42 5.57
CA SER A 28 -16.61 8.71 4.34
C SER A 28 -15.91 7.37 4.20
N ARG A 29 -16.68 6.36 3.75
CA ARG A 29 -16.16 5.04 3.39
C ARG A 29 -16.29 4.86 1.90
N ILE A 30 -15.19 4.53 1.25
CA ILE A 30 -15.10 4.41 -0.20
C ILE A 30 -14.59 3.01 -0.50
N ASP A 31 -15.35 2.26 -1.29
CA ASP A 31 -14.88 1.00 -1.83
C ASP A 31 -13.93 1.28 -2.99
N VAL A 32 -12.70 0.79 -2.89
CA VAL A 32 -11.61 1.09 -3.83
C VAL A 32 -10.98 -0.22 -4.30
N VAL A 33 -10.15 -0.17 -5.33
CA VAL A 33 -9.39 -1.33 -5.78
C VAL A 33 -7.91 -1.03 -5.63
N VAL A 34 -7.19 -1.83 -4.87
CA VAL A 34 -5.72 -1.72 -4.78
C VAL A 34 -5.15 -2.16 -6.13
N LEU A 35 -4.26 -1.36 -6.69
CA LEU A 35 -3.55 -1.68 -7.94
C LEU A 35 -2.18 -2.24 -7.61
N ASP A 36 -1.44 -1.51 -6.78
CA ASP A 36 -0.17 -1.94 -6.21
C ASP A 36 -0.06 -1.54 -4.75
N ILE A 37 0.60 -2.39 -3.96
CA ILE A 37 0.90 -2.14 -2.55
C ILE A 37 2.40 -2.27 -2.29
N SER A 38 2.89 -1.46 -1.36
CA SER A 38 4.25 -1.48 -0.85
C SER A 38 4.25 -1.14 0.64
N LEU A 39 5.37 -1.34 1.32
CA LEU A 39 5.50 -0.94 2.73
C LEU A 39 5.41 0.58 2.95
N LYS A 40 5.74 1.39 1.92
CA LYS A 40 5.62 2.85 1.97
C LYS A 40 4.22 3.37 1.63
N GLY A 41 3.31 2.53 1.16
CA GLY A 41 1.97 2.94 0.76
C GLY A 41 1.39 2.10 -0.37
N ALA A 42 0.26 2.56 -0.92
CA ALA A 42 -0.48 1.81 -1.93
C ALA A 42 -1.00 2.74 -3.02
N LEU A 43 -1.08 2.24 -4.25
CA LEU A 43 -1.82 2.87 -5.32
C LEU A 43 -3.20 2.25 -5.38
N ILE A 44 -4.24 3.06 -5.29
CA ILE A 44 -5.63 2.63 -5.40
C ILE A 44 -6.30 3.23 -6.63
N ARG A 45 -7.29 2.51 -7.16
CA ARG A 45 -8.27 3.02 -8.10
C ARG A 45 -9.53 3.41 -7.33
N LEU A 46 -9.92 4.66 -7.49
CA LEU A 46 -11.16 5.22 -6.97
C LEU A 46 -12.31 4.88 -7.92
N PRO A 47 -13.53 4.63 -7.41
CA PRO A 47 -14.70 4.56 -8.27
C PRO A 47 -14.96 5.89 -8.94
N ALA A 48 -15.72 5.85 -10.04
CA ALA A 48 -16.17 7.05 -10.71
C ALA A 48 -16.91 7.97 -9.72
N GLU A 49 -16.78 9.29 -9.91
CA GLU A 49 -17.46 10.31 -9.10
C GLU A 49 -17.00 10.40 -7.62
N THR A 50 -15.92 9.71 -7.26
CA THR A 50 -15.33 9.83 -5.92
C THR A 50 -14.40 11.02 -5.84
N ALA A 51 -14.78 12.02 -5.03
CA ALA A 51 -13.90 13.11 -4.66
C ALA A 51 -13.06 12.71 -3.45
N LEU A 52 -11.77 12.44 -3.67
CA LEU A 52 -10.80 12.22 -2.60
C LEU A 52 -9.91 13.45 -2.48
N ASN A 53 -9.76 13.97 -1.27
CA ASN A 53 -8.94 15.15 -1.02
C ASN A 53 -7.47 14.75 -0.84
N GLU A 54 -6.58 15.41 -1.59
CA GLU A 54 -5.15 15.30 -1.37
C GLU A 54 -4.79 15.75 0.04
N GLY A 55 -3.94 14.97 0.71
CA GLY A 55 -3.56 15.19 2.10
C GLY A 55 -4.56 14.69 3.14
N ALA A 56 -5.72 14.16 2.74
CA ALA A 56 -6.65 13.53 3.67
C ALA A 56 -5.99 12.31 4.34
N VAL A 57 -6.28 12.11 5.62
CA VAL A 57 -5.86 10.91 6.36
C VAL A 57 -6.99 9.89 6.25
N CYS A 58 -6.65 8.69 5.80
CA CYS A 58 -7.59 7.60 5.59
C CYS A 58 -6.97 6.28 6.00
N VAL A 59 -7.78 5.35 6.49
CA VAL A 59 -7.35 3.99 6.82
C VAL A 59 -7.68 3.10 5.63
N LEU A 60 -6.66 2.48 5.06
CA LEU A 60 -6.80 1.48 4.01
C LEU A 60 -6.95 0.10 4.64
N ARG A 61 -8.05 -0.58 4.33
CA ARG A 61 -8.39 -1.92 4.78
C ARG A 61 -8.42 -2.89 3.61
N ILE A 62 -7.54 -3.88 3.63
CA ILE A 62 -7.38 -4.85 2.56
C ILE A 62 -7.59 -6.25 3.14
N HIS A 63 -8.62 -6.94 2.64
CA HIS A 63 -8.85 -8.33 2.99
C HIS A 63 -7.96 -9.21 2.10
N LEU A 64 -7.14 -10.06 2.72
CA LEU A 64 -6.23 -10.95 2.00
C LEU A 64 -6.87 -12.28 1.62
N ASP A 65 -7.89 -12.68 2.37
CA ASP A 65 -8.66 -13.90 2.14
C ASP A 65 -10.03 -13.57 1.50
N GLU A 66 -10.60 -14.53 0.80
CA GLU A 66 -11.98 -14.42 0.27
C GLU A 66 -13.03 -14.48 1.39
N ALA A 67 -12.68 -15.03 2.57
CA ALA A 67 -13.54 -15.02 3.75
C ALA A 67 -13.43 -13.70 4.53
N GLU A 68 -14.57 -13.10 4.89
CA GLU A 68 -14.63 -11.87 5.72
C GLU A 68 -14.01 -12.04 7.12
N SER A 69 -13.74 -13.28 7.56
CA SER A 69 -13.05 -13.62 8.81
C SER A 69 -11.55 -13.86 8.66
N GLY A 70 -11.01 -13.68 7.45
CA GLY A 70 -9.60 -13.90 7.16
C GLY A 70 -8.71 -12.72 7.51
N ASP A 71 -7.45 -12.81 7.07
CA ASP A 71 -6.41 -11.83 7.37
C ASP A 71 -6.77 -10.44 6.79
N LEU A 72 -6.74 -9.43 7.65
CA LEU A 72 -7.04 -8.04 7.31
C LEU A 72 -5.80 -7.17 7.50
N ILE A 73 -5.35 -6.52 6.42
CA ILE A 73 -4.35 -5.47 6.53
C ILE A 73 -5.07 -4.15 6.77
N SER A 74 -4.84 -3.55 7.93
CA SER A 74 -5.23 -2.17 8.25
C SER A 74 -4.00 -1.28 8.26
N MET A 75 -4.01 -0.24 7.42
CA MET A 75 -2.90 0.69 7.25
C MET A 75 -3.42 2.13 7.33
N ASP A 76 -2.90 2.93 8.27
CA ASP A 76 -3.11 4.35 8.26
C ASP A 76 -2.34 4.96 7.09
N THR A 77 -3.06 5.66 6.24
CA THR A 77 -2.50 6.28 5.06
C THR A 77 -2.86 7.75 4.96
N ARG A 78 -2.09 8.48 4.17
CA ARG A 78 -2.43 9.82 3.72
C ARG A 78 -2.48 9.84 2.21
N VAL A 79 -3.47 10.51 1.66
CA VAL A 79 -3.57 10.74 0.22
C VAL A 79 -2.40 11.64 -0.20
N ALA A 80 -1.47 11.10 -0.96
CA ALA A 80 -0.29 11.82 -1.44
C ALA A 80 -0.63 12.66 -2.67
N HIS A 81 -1.39 12.08 -3.61
CA HIS A 81 -1.91 12.75 -4.79
C HIS A 81 -3.11 11.98 -5.36
N VAL A 82 -3.95 12.68 -6.13
CA VAL A 82 -5.08 12.07 -6.84
C VAL A 82 -4.99 12.45 -8.32
N GLU A 83 -4.91 11.44 -9.19
CA GLU A 83 -4.83 11.59 -10.64
C GLU A 83 -6.02 10.90 -11.30
N GLY A 84 -7.05 11.67 -11.62
CA GLY A 84 -8.28 11.17 -12.25
C GLY A 84 -8.97 10.11 -11.38
N SER A 85 -8.96 8.85 -11.82
CA SER A 85 -9.56 7.72 -11.08
C SER A 85 -8.54 6.95 -10.24
N LYS A 86 -7.33 7.47 -10.04
CA LYS A 86 -6.27 6.82 -9.25
C LYS A 86 -5.84 7.74 -8.11
N ALA A 87 -5.50 7.17 -6.97
CA ALA A 87 -4.94 7.91 -5.86
C ALA A 87 -3.73 7.17 -5.29
N GLY A 88 -2.64 7.92 -5.10
CA GLY A 88 -1.47 7.45 -4.38
C GLY A 88 -1.67 7.66 -2.88
N LEU A 89 -1.58 6.58 -2.12
CA LEU A 89 -1.63 6.60 -0.66
C LEU A 89 -0.23 6.41 -0.10
N LEU A 90 0.11 7.20 0.91
CA LEU A 90 1.37 7.10 1.65
C LEU A 90 1.09 6.50 3.02
N CYS A 91 1.73 5.37 3.32
CA CYS A 91 1.67 4.71 4.62
C CYS A 91 2.24 5.64 5.69
N ARG A 92 1.48 5.85 6.76
CA ARG A 92 1.91 6.62 7.94
C ARG A 92 2.24 5.67 9.08
N THR A 93 1.30 4.81 9.40
CA THR A 93 1.38 3.83 10.47
C THR A 93 0.69 2.56 10.02
N ILE A 94 1.21 1.44 10.46
CA ILE A 94 0.65 0.12 10.20
C ILE A 94 0.77 -0.68 11.50
N ASP A 95 -0.32 -1.37 11.86
CA ASP A 95 -0.32 -2.24 13.04
C ASP A 95 0.60 -3.44 12.85
N ILE A 96 1.07 -4.01 13.97
CA ILE A 96 2.02 -5.12 13.96
C ILE A 96 1.47 -6.39 13.29
N ASP A 97 0.17 -6.67 13.44
CA ASP A 97 -0.50 -7.75 12.74
C ASP A 97 -0.54 -7.48 11.23
N SER A 98 -1.00 -6.28 10.84
CA SER A 98 -1.09 -5.84 9.44
C SER A 98 0.26 -5.88 8.72
N VAL A 99 1.35 -5.44 9.37
CA VAL A 99 2.69 -5.49 8.77
C VAL A 99 3.21 -6.93 8.65
N THR A 100 2.81 -7.83 9.56
CA THR A 100 3.15 -9.26 9.47
C THR A 100 2.45 -9.90 8.27
N HIS A 101 1.17 -9.61 8.06
CA HIS A 101 0.42 -10.07 6.89
C HIS A 101 0.99 -9.48 5.59
N LEU A 102 1.30 -8.18 5.58
CA LEU A 102 1.92 -7.53 4.43
C LEU A 102 3.28 -8.15 4.12
N ARG A 103 4.12 -8.39 5.13
CA ARG A 103 5.41 -9.07 4.98
C ARG A 103 5.23 -10.45 4.34
N ARG A 104 4.26 -11.23 4.81
CA ARG A 104 4.00 -12.56 4.25
C ARG A 104 3.53 -12.49 2.81
N LEU A 105 2.66 -11.54 2.48
CA LEU A 105 2.21 -11.29 1.11
C LEU A 105 3.36 -10.88 0.19
N VAL A 106 4.26 -10.01 0.68
CA VAL A 106 5.46 -9.58 -0.02
C VAL A 106 6.41 -10.75 -0.26
N GLU A 107 6.63 -11.59 0.76
CA GLU A 107 7.42 -12.81 0.66
C GLU A 107 6.86 -13.79 -0.39
N LEU A 108 5.54 -14.01 -0.37
CA LEU A 108 4.86 -14.90 -1.32
C LEU A 108 4.92 -14.37 -2.76
N ASN A 109 4.88 -13.05 -2.96
CA ASN A 109 4.92 -12.44 -4.30
C ASN A 109 6.35 -12.30 -4.85
N LEU A 110 7.34 -12.04 -4.00
CA LEU A 110 8.75 -11.94 -4.42
C LEU A 110 9.40 -13.30 -4.61
N GLY A 111 8.94 -14.33 -3.89
CA GLY A 111 9.49 -15.69 -3.96
C GLY A 111 10.93 -15.84 -3.41
N ASP A 112 11.58 -14.73 -3.03
CA ASP A 112 12.95 -14.69 -2.52
C ASP A 112 13.04 -13.93 -1.18
N PRO A 113 13.39 -14.59 -0.07
CA PRO A 113 13.43 -13.98 1.26
C PRO A 113 14.55 -12.94 1.43
N ILE A 114 15.57 -12.92 0.55
CA ILE A 114 16.67 -11.93 0.60
C ILE A 114 16.18 -10.56 0.13
N LEU A 115 15.27 -10.52 -0.86
CA LEU A 115 14.66 -9.28 -1.33
C LEU A 115 13.73 -8.67 -0.28
N LEU A 116 13.03 -9.52 0.48
CA LEU A 116 12.18 -9.11 1.59
C LEU A 116 12.98 -8.43 2.71
N ASP A 117 14.13 -9.01 3.09
CA ASP A 117 14.97 -8.47 4.16
C ASP A 117 15.50 -7.06 3.83
N ARG A 118 15.82 -6.82 2.55
CA ARG A 118 16.23 -5.49 2.06
C ARG A 118 15.11 -4.46 2.19
N GLU A 119 13.87 -4.82 1.87
CA GLU A 119 12.73 -3.92 2.03
C GLU A 119 12.47 -3.59 3.51
N PHE A 120 12.62 -4.58 4.39
CA PHE A 120 12.45 -4.37 5.83
C PHE A 120 13.56 -3.53 6.45
N SER A 121 14.81 -3.74 6.02
CA SER A 121 15.95 -2.94 6.46
C SER A 121 15.77 -1.47 6.10
N ALA A 122 15.16 -1.17 4.95
CA ALA A 122 14.86 0.20 4.50
C ALA A 122 13.78 0.92 5.35
N LEU A 123 13.02 0.23 6.20
CA LEU A 123 12.07 0.84 7.14
C LEU A 123 12.75 1.34 8.43
N VAL A 124 13.88 0.74 8.80
CA VAL A 124 14.59 1.02 10.07
C VAL A 124 15.72 2.04 9.88
N ALA A 125 16.08 2.34 8.62
CA ALA A 125 17.21 3.20 8.25
C ALA A 125 16.87 4.70 8.21
#